data_AF-A0A5C4NKD0-F1
#
_entry.id   AF-A0A5C4NKD0-F1
#
_cell.length_a   1.000
_cell.length_b   1.000
_cell.length_c   1.000
_cell.angle_alpha   90.00
_cell.angle_beta   90.00
_cell.angle_gamma   90.00
#
_symmetry.space_group_name_H-M   'P 1'
#
loop_
_entity.id
_entity.type
_entity.pdbx_description
1 polymer ?
#
loop_
_entity_poly.entity_id
_entity_poly.type
_entity_poly.pdbx_seq_one_letter_code
_entity_poly.pdbx_strand_id
1 'polypeptide(L)'
;MKKPICASCLVLPVLLAATLSACGGGSSSSDAQVSANPSQPVNPAPPVTPVTPPPAGSDTGGVSAPFAKGLSPRYLLLAVASQAYGTLGSVAQDGSGALSEISGASFSGTPAITRDISGDAAFAQGRWFTGTITRSSGSTVMSGNNASAHYSVYNTVAALPFTGAFQCDAGKFTAPSYTGGASVQQGGYFGTASGSATLSFGAAGATLAMTVDATAGGSTGKASGTGTINTPDMTVISGGFLGGSSGMLLALGDGGTGSYLVTGGYKVVLANGANYQGVATFRCS
;
A
#
# COMPACT_ATOMS: atom_id res chain seq x y z
N MET A 1 -6.61 -33.58 -58.68
CA MET A 1 -7.77 -33.14 -59.49
C MET A 1 -8.48 -31.99 -58.77
N LYS A 2 -8.64 -30.86 -59.48
CA LYS A 2 -9.67 -29.79 -59.37
C LYS A 2 -10.02 -29.14 -58.01
N LYS A 3 -9.65 -27.85 -57.88
CA LYS A 3 -10.53 -26.79 -57.32
C LYS A 3 -11.61 -26.41 -58.36
N PRO A 4 -12.82 -25.97 -57.96
CA PRO A 4 -13.21 -24.53 -57.96
C PRO A 4 -13.99 -24.13 -56.66
N ILE A 5 -13.98 -22.90 -56.10
CA ILE A 5 -14.39 -21.53 -56.52
C ILE A 5 -15.88 -21.17 -56.21
N CYS A 6 -16.03 -20.11 -55.38
CA CYS A 6 -17.05 -19.04 -55.22
C CYS A 6 -18.55 -19.29 -54.96
N ALA A 7 -19.09 -18.57 -53.96
CA ALA A 7 -20.05 -17.45 -54.10
C ALA A 7 -20.27 -16.78 -52.72
N SER A 8 -19.67 -15.64 -52.42
CA SER A 8 -20.27 -14.28 -52.50
C SER A 8 -21.76 -14.20 -52.20
N CYS A 9 -22.10 -13.66 -51.02
CA CYS A 9 -23.30 -12.83 -50.84
C CYS A 9 -22.96 -11.68 -49.87
N LEU A 10 -23.06 -10.47 -50.40
CA LEU A 10 -22.74 -9.19 -49.81
C LEU A 10 -24.06 -8.43 -49.68
N VAL A 11 -24.52 -8.08 -48.48
CA VAL A 11 -25.54 -7.03 -48.28
C VAL A 11 -25.21 -6.23 -47.01
N LEU A 12 -25.32 -4.92 -47.18
CA LEU A 12 -24.91 -3.74 -46.43
C LEU A 12 -25.56 -3.53 -45.03
N PRO A 13 -25.10 -2.50 -44.26
CA PRO A 13 -25.25 -2.36 -42.82
C PRO A 13 -26.47 -1.53 -42.38
N VAL A 14 -26.84 -1.65 -41.10
CA VAL A 14 -27.76 -0.72 -40.43
C VAL A 14 -26.95 0.20 -39.51
N LEU A 15 -26.81 1.46 -39.95
CA LEU A 15 -26.45 2.58 -39.08
C LEU A 15 -27.66 2.98 -38.23
N LEU A 16 -27.48 3.13 -36.92
CA LEU A 16 -28.30 4.04 -36.12
C LEU A 16 -27.39 5.10 -35.50
N ALA A 17 -27.47 6.30 -36.07
CA ALA A 17 -26.98 7.53 -35.47
C ALA A 17 -28.05 8.05 -34.51
N ALA A 18 -27.71 8.21 -33.23
CA ALA A 18 -28.51 8.99 -32.30
C ALA A 18 -27.99 10.43 -32.31
N THR A 19 -28.87 11.34 -32.69
CA THR A 19 -28.66 12.78 -32.75
C THR A 19 -28.70 13.37 -31.32
N LEU A 20 -27.58 13.94 -30.86
CA LEU A 20 -27.62 14.88 -29.73
C LEU A 20 -28.00 16.26 -30.26
N SER A 21 -29.19 16.71 -29.86
CA SER A 21 -29.66 18.08 -30.04
C SER A 21 -28.82 19.04 -29.22
N ALA A 22 -28.20 19.99 -29.91
CA ALA A 22 -27.73 21.23 -29.32
C ALA A 22 -28.95 22.15 -29.11
N CYS A 23 -29.13 22.65 -27.89
CA CYS A 23 -29.78 23.94 -27.66
C CYS A 23 -29.10 24.58 -26.47
N GLY A 24 -28.38 25.68 -26.74
CA GLY A 24 -27.75 26.50 -25.72
C GLY A 24 -28.69 27.59 -25.21
N GLY A 25 -28.26 28.19 -24.09
CA GLY A 25 -28.47 29.60 -23.80
C GLY A 25 -29.57 29.92 -22.77
N GLY A 26 -29.19 30.68 -21.74
CA GLY A 26 -30.14 31.47 -20.96
C GLY A 26 -29.74 31.74 -19.51
N SER A 27 -28.95 32.79 -19.28
CA SER A 27 -28.72 33.41 -17.97
C SER A 27 -29.98 34.15 -17.48
N SER A 28 -30.28 34.12 -16.17
CA SER A 28 -30.53 35.30 -15.30
C SER A 28 -31.28 34.93 -14.00
N SER A 29 -30.65 35.30 -12.89
CA SER A 29 -31.11 35.74 -11.56
C SER A 29 -32.48 35.36 -11.01
N SER A 30 -32.49 34.88 -9.76
CA SER A 30 -33.32 35.44 -8.68
C SER A 30 -32.74 35.02 -7.32
N ASP A 31 -32.26 36.01 -6.58
CA ASP A 31 -31.82 35.92 -5.19
C ASP A 31 -32.97 35.50 -4.27
N ALA A 32 -32.73 34.54 -3.39
CA ALA A 32 -33.50 34.36 -2.17
C ALA A 32 -32.62 34.78 -0.99
N GLN A 33 -32.90 35.95 -0.44
CA GLN A 33 -32.28 36.45 0.79
C GLN A 33 -32.61 35.54 1.98
N VAL A 34 -31.58 35.04 2.66
CA VAL A 34 -31.68 34.68 4.08
C VAL A 34 -30.51 35.35 4.82
N SER A 35 -30.89 36.01 5.92
CA SER A 35 -30.14 36.99 6.70
C SER A 35 -28.71 36.58 7.10
N ALA A 36 -27.76 37.51 6.91
CA ALA A 36 -26.39 37.40 7.39
C ALA A 36 -26.30 37.72 8.89
N ASN A 37 -25.69 36.81 9.65
CA ASN A 37 -25.27 37.06 11.03
C ASN A 37 -23.85 37.67 11.02
N PRO A 38 -23.50 38.69 11.84
CA PRO A 38 -22.21 39.36 11.76
C PRO A 38 -21.02 38.45 12.11
N SER A 39 -19.99 38.60 11.29
CA SER A 39 -18.72 37.86 11.23
C SER A 39 -17.87 37.90 12.50
N GLN A 40 -17.43 36.72 12.99
CA GLN A 40 -16.14 36.60 13.66
C GLN A 40 -15.03 36.42 12.60
N PRO A 41 -13.88 37.09 12.69
CA PRO A 41 -12.78 36.90 11.74
C PRO A 41 -12.17 35.50 11.94
N VAL A 42 -12.34 34.63 10.94
CA VAL A 42 -11.59 33.38 10.84
C VAL A 42 -10.18 33.74 10.37
N ASN A 43 -9.18 33.45 11.19
CA ASN A 43 -7.78 33.63 10.85
C ASN A 43 -7.47 32.83 9.56
N PRO A 44 -6.82 33.39 8.53
CA PRO A 44 -6.50 32.64 7.32
C PRO A 44 -5.62 31.42 7.66
N ALA A 45 -6.01 30.25 7.15
CA ALA A 45 -5.16 29.07 7.21
C ALA A 45 -3.79 29.40 6.60
N PRO A 46 -2.68 28.91 7.19
CA PRO A 46 -1.35 29.18 6.64
C PRO A 46 -1.26 28.67 5.19
N PRO A 47 -0.52 29.36 4.31
CA PRO A 47 -0.39 28.97 2.92
C PRO A 47 0.16 27.55 2.81
N VAL A 48 -0.62 26.64 2.22
CA VAL A 48 -0.11 25.34 1.79
C VAL A 48 0.86 25.58 0.63
N THR A 49 2.15 25.56 0.92
CA THR A 49 3.18 25.57 -0.13
C THR A 49 2.97 24.34 -1.01
N PRO A 50 2.80 24.49 -2.34
CA PRO A 50 2.72 23.35 -3.24
C PRO A 50 4.00 22.52 -3.13
N VAL A 51 3.89 21.32 -2.60
CA VAL A 51 5.01 20.37 -2.58
C VAL A 51 5.20 19.92 -4.03
N THR A 52 6.30 20.34 -4.66
CA THR A 52 6.65 19.86 -6.00
C THR A 52 6.78 18.32 -5.95
N PRO A 53 6.11 17.57 -6.84
CA PRO A 53 6.27 16.12 -6.89
C PRO A 53 7.76 15.78 -7.09
N PRO A 54 8.30 14.77 -6.38
CA PRO A 54 9.68 14.35 -6.60
C PRO A 54 9.87 13.97 -8.07
N PRO A 55 11.03 14.30 -8.68
CA PRO A 55 11.35 13.86 -10.02
C PRO A 55 11.09 12.35 -10.19
N ALA A 56 10.65 11.95 -11.39
CA ALA A 56 10.33 10.56 -11.72
C ALA A 56 11.51 9.56 -11.51
N GLY A 57 12.72 10.05 -11.23
CA GLY A 57 13.91 9.26 -10.90
C GLY A 57 14.47 9.41 -9.48
N SER A 58 13.67 9.90 -8.52
CA SER A 58 14.10 10.11 -7.12
C SER A 58 13.24 9.35 -6.12
N ASP A 59 13.69 9.25 -4.87
CA ASP A 59 12.89 8.66 -3.81
C ASP A 59 11.58 9.43 -3.58
N THR A 60 10.55 8.77 -3.03
CA THR A 60 9.34 9.46 -2.54
C THR A 60 9.02 9.11 -1.10
N GLY A 61 8.42 10.07 -0.41
CA GLY A 61 8.08 9.96 1.01
C GLY A 61 9.22 10.45 1.90
N GLY A 62 9.22 10.00 3.15
CA GLY A 62 10.23 10.33 4.13
C GLY A 62 9.83 9.85 5.52
N VAL A 63 10.77 9.92 6.46
CA VAL A 63 10.56 9.56 7.86
C VAL A 63 10.61 10.80 8.75
N SER A 64 9.90 10.80 9.87
CA SER A 64 10.04 11.86 10.88
C SER A 64 11.28 11.68 11.76
N ALA A 65 11.79 10.44 11.84
CA ALA A 65 13.06 10.07 12.45
C ALA A 65 13.57 8.75 11.84
N PRO A 66 14.88 8.48 11.83
CA PRO A 66 15.41 7.17 11.48
C PRO A 66 14.87 6.08 12.41
N PHE A 67 14.69 4.87 11.88
CA PHE A 67 14.25 3.72 12.65
C PHE A 67 15.25 3.39 13.76
N ALA A 68 14.79 3.41 15.00
CA ALA A 68 15.59 3.07 16.18
C ALA A 68 15.42 1.58 16.49
N LYS A 69 16.38 0.76 16.04
CA LYS A 69 16.36 -0.69 16.27
C LYS A 69 16.36 -1.00 17.78
N GLY A 70 15.30 -1.63 18.26
CA GLY A 70 15.14 -2.09 19.63
C GLY A 70 15.73 -3.47 19.89
N LEU A 71 15.32 -4.11 20.99
CA LEU A 71 15.83 -5.41 21.42
C LEU A 71 15.29 -6.59 20.60
N SER A 72 14.02 -6.51 20.18
CA SER A 72 13.33 -7.56 19.43
C SER A 72 12.72 -7.02 18.14
N PRO A 73 13.53 -6.51 17.20
CA PRO A 73 13.03 -5.95 15.95
C PRO A 73 12.64 -7.07 14.97
N ARG A 74 11.63 -6.80 14.15
CA ARG A 74 11.07 -7.70 13.16
C ARG A 74 11.01 -7.01 11.80
N TYR A 75 10.87 -7.81 10.76
CA TYR A 75 10.72 -7.32 9.41
C TYR A 75 9.73 -8.15 8.60
N LEU A 76 9.25 -7.52 7.54
CA LEU A 76 8.53 -8.09 6.43
C LEU A 76 9.13 -7.54 5.14
N LEU A 77 9.35 -8.40 4.16
CA LEU A 77 9.83 -8.07 2.82
C LEU A 77 9.05 -8.88 1.78
N LEU A 78 8.26 -8.20 0.95
CA LEU A 78 7.40 -8.78 -0.08
C LEU A 78 7.86 -8.35 -1.46
N ALA A 79 8.32 -9.30 -2.27
CA ALA A 79 8.62 -9.11 -3.68
C ALA A 79 7.79 -10.08 -4.54
N VAL A 80 7.83 -9.93 -5.87
CA VAL A 80 7.16 -10.88 -6.77
C VAL A 80 7.69 -12.29 -6.50
N ALA A 81 6.78 -13.24 -6.26
CA ALA A 81 7.08 -14.64 -5.95
C ALA A 81 7.99 -14.87 -4.73
N SER A 82 8.13 -13.88 -3.83
CA SER A 82 8.96 -13.99 -2.64
C SER A 82 8.34 -13.23 -1.47
N GLN A 83 8.20 -13.92 -0.34
CA GLN A 83 7.89 -13.30 0.94
C GLN A 83 8.91 -13.74 1.99
N ALA A 84 9.41 -12.79 2.76
CA ALA A 84 10.30 -13.04 3.88
C ALA A 84 9.84 -12.20 5.08
N TYR A 85 9.84 -12.80 6.26
CA TYR A 85 9.53 -12.12 7.51
C TYR A 85 10.20 -12.86 8.66
N GLY A 86 10.50 -12.15 9.75
CA GLY A 86 11.18 -12.75 10.90
C GLY A 86 11.91 -11.72 11.73
N THR A 87 12.95 -12.16 12.45
CA THR A 87 13.82 -11.29 13.24
C THR A 87 14.67 -10.41 12.35
N LEU A 88 14.71 -9.11 12.63
CA LEU A 88 15.57 -8.17 11.90
C LEU A 88 17.01 -8.24 12.45
N GLY A 89 17.83 -9.07 11.81
CA GLY A 89 19.24 -9.23 12.19
C GLY A 89 20.08 -7.99 11.92
N SER A 90 19.86 -7.34 10.78
CA SER A 90 20.63 -6.19 10.30
C SER A 90 19.71 -5.24 9.54
N VAL A 91 20.03 -3.94 9.59
CA VAL A 91 19.32 -2.88 8.86
C VAL A 91 20.27 -1.75 8.54
N ALA A 92 20.17 -1.20 7.33
CA ALA A 92 20.81 0.06 6.95
C ALA A 92 19.75 1.01 6.39
N GLN A 93 19.77 2.25 6.87
CA GLN A 93 18.87 3.33 6.45
C GLN A 93 19.70 4.55 6.09
N ASP A 94 19.37 5.20 4.97
CA ASP A 94 20.03 6.45 4.58
C ASP A 94 19.30 7.70 5.11
N GLY A 95 19.79 8.88 4.73
CA GLY A 95 19.21 10.16 5.15
C GLY A 95 17.82 10.46 4.57
N SER A 96 17.37 9.77 3.52
CA SER A 96 15.99 9.91 3.00
C SER A 96 15.00 9.07 3.81
N GLY A 97 15.51 8.13 4.62
CA GLY A 97 14.72 7.13 5.32
C GLY A 97 14.53 5.84 4.51
N ALA A 98 15.10 5.75 3.31
CA ALA A 98 15.09 4.52 2.54
C ALA A 98 15.96 3.47 3.22
N LEU A 99 15.47 2.23 3.30
CA LEU A 99 16.29 1.11 3.74
C LEU A 99 17.09 0.57 2.56
N SER A 100 18.39 0.33 2.73
CA SER A 100 19.26 -0.30 1.74
C SER A 100 19.68 -1.72 2.13
N GLU A 101 19.39 -2.12 3.37
CA GLU A 101 19.66 -3.46 3.86
C GLU A 101 18.58 -3.87 4.87
N ILE A 102 18.07 -5.09 4.73
CA ILE A 102 17.07 -5.70 5.60
C ILE A 102 17.42 -7.17 5.78
N SER A 103 17.99 -7.52 6.93
CA SER A 103 18.26 -8.89 7.36
C SER A 103 18.90 -9.77 6.28
N GLY A 104 19.93 -9.26 5.60
CA GLY A 104 20.67 -10.00 4.56
C GLY A 104 20.11 -9.85 3.14
N ALA A 105 19.03 -9.09 2.94
CA ALA A 105 18.65 -8.57 1.63
C ALA A 105 19.21 -7.14 1.48
N SER A 106 20.09 -6.92 0.51
CA SER A 106 20.62 -5.59 0.18
C SER A 106 19.96 -5.03 -1.07
N PHE A 107 19.84 -3.69 -1.12
CA PHE A 107 19.31 -2.96 -2.25
C PHE A 107 20.33 -1.91 -2.71
N SER A 108 20.69 -1.98 -4.00
CA SER A 108 21.73 -1.15 -4.58
C SER A 108 21.46 -0.87 -6.07
N GLY A 109 22.23 0.02 -6.68
CA GLY A 109 22.12 0.33 -8.11
C GLY A 109 22.40 1.78 -8.44
N THR A 110 22.42 2.09 -9.74
CA THR A 110 22.56 3.46 -10.25
C THR A 110 21.52 3.67 -11.37
N PRO A 111 20.30 4.13 -11.04
CA PRO A 111 19.84 4.57 -9.73
C PRO A 111 19.36 3.42 -8.81
N ALA A 112 19.39 3.66 -7.50
CA ALA A 112 18.65 2.89 -6.50
C ALA A 112 17.53 3.80 -5.96
N ILE A 113 16.28 3.46 -6.25
CA ILE A 113 15.10 4.31 -5.96
C ILE A 113 14.14 3.56 -5.06
N THR A 114 13.75 4.20 -3.97
CA THR A 114 12.75 3.75 -3.02
C THR A 114 11.55 4.69 -3.03
N ARG A 115 10.35 4.13 -3.14
CA ARG A 115 9.09 4.86 -3.12
C ARG A 115 8.34 4.63 -1.82
N ASP A 116 7.42 5.52 -1.53
CA ASP A 116 6.45 5.40 -0.45
C ASP A 116 7.10 5.25 0.94
N ILE A 117 8.26 5.89 1.10
CA ILE A 117 9.01 5.91 2.35
C ILE A 117 8.12 6.53 3.43
N SER A 118 7.95 5.82 4.53
CA SER A 118 7.28 6.35 5.71
C SER A 118 7.76 5.62 6.95
N GLY A 119 7.71 6.31 8.08
CA GLY A 119 8.24 5.77 9.32
C GLY A 119 8.67 6.85 10.30
N ASP A 120 9.15 6.36 11.43
CA ASP A 120 9.73 7.12 12.52
C ASP A 120 10.66 6.19 13.33
N ALA A 121 10.98 6.57 14.57
CA ALA A 121 11.84 5.76 15.43
C ALA A 121 11.26 4.35 15.72
N ALA A 122 9.94 4.15 15.64
CA ALA A 122 9.28 2.89 15.96
C ALA A 122 9.17 1.91 14.78
N PHE A 123 9.15 2.43 13.54
CA PHE A 123 9.08 1.62 12.33
C PHE A 123 9.64 2.34 11.11
N ALA A 124 10.06 1.58 10.10
CA ALA A 124 10.29 2.11 8.76
C ALA A 124 9.67 1.20 7.70
N GLN A 125 9.03 1.79 6.70
CA GLN A 125 8.48 1.08 5.56
C GLN A 125 8.81 1.80 4.25
N GLY A 126 8.64 1.08 3.15
CA GLY A 126 8.81 1.63 1.81
C GLY A 126 8.73 0.54 0.76
N ARG A 127 9.00 0.94 -0.48
CA ARG A 127 8.96 0.08 -1.65
C ARG A 127 10.18 0.31 -2.52
N TRP A 128 11.08 -0.66 -2.55
CA TRP A 128 12.16 -0.68 -3.52
C TRP A 128 11.58 -0.82 -4.92
N PHE A 129 11.94 0.12 -5.79
CA PHE A 129 11.26 0.35 -7.06
C PHE A 129 12.19 0.25 -8.26
N THR A 130 13.39 0.82 -8.18
CA THR A 130 14.41 0.72 -9.25
C THR A 130 15.76 0.41 -8.63
N GLY A 131 16.43 -0.64 -9.09
CA GLY A 131 17.73 -1.07 -8.55
C GLY A 131 17.84 -2.59 -8.56
N THR A 132 18.72 -3.14 -7.74
CA THR A 132 18.97 -4.58 -7.63
C THR A 132 18.83 -4.99 -6.18
N ILE A 133 17.98 -5.99 -5.93
CA ILE A 133 17.94 -6.69 -4.65
C ILE A 133 18.89 -7.86 -4.73
N THR A 134 19.82 -7.96 -3.78
CA THR A 134 20.72 -9.10 -3.64
C THR A 134 20.41 -9.83 -2.34
N ARG A 135 20.26 -11.16 -2.44
CA ARG A 135 20.03 -12.09 -1.33
C ARG A 135 21.00 -13.25 -1.47
N SER A 136 21.08 -14.10 -0.44
CA SER A 136 21.85 -15.36 -0.52
C SER A 136 21.37 -16.29 -1.64
N SER A 137 20.10 -16.21 -2.02
CA SER A 137 19.51 -16.98 -3.13
C SER A 137 19.77 -16.40 -4.52
N GLY A 138 20.31 -15.18 -4.63
CA GLY A 138 20.60 -14.53 -5.91
C GLY A 138 20.23 -13.05 -5.94
N SER A 139 20.34 -12.45 -7.13
CA SER A 139 20.02 -11.04 -7.37
C SER A 139 18.84 -10.86 -8.32
N THR A 140 18.01 -9.86 -8.08
CA THR A 140 16.86 -9.50 -8.91
C THR A 140 16.91 -8.02 -9.23
N VAL A 141 16.91 -7.69 -10.52
CA VAL A 141 16.85 -6.30 -11.01
C VAL A 141 15.39 -5.86 -11.08
N MET A 142 15.11 -4.68 -10.54
CA MET A 142 13.84 -3.97 -10.62
C MET A 142 14.04 -2.76 -11.52
N SER A 143 13.29 -2.68 -12.61
CA SER A 143 13.46 -1.65 -13.64
C SER A 143 12.51 -0.46 -13.46
N GLY A 144 11.86 -0.30 -12.30
CA GLY A 144 10.80 0.70 -12.12
C GLY A 144 9.48 0.36 -12.82
N ASN A 145 9.25 -0.92 -13.09
CA ASN A 145 7.95 -1.46 -13.51
C ASN A 145 7.28 -2.17 -12.32
N ASN A 146 6.31 -3.05 -12.57
CA ASN A 146 5.62 -3.79 -11.51
C ASN A 146 6.52 -4.67 -10.61
N ALA A 147 7.77 -4.94 -11.00
CA ALA A 147 8.75 -5.58 -10.15
C ALA A 147 9.16 -4.61 -9.02
N SER A 148 8.54 -4.78 -7.85
CA SER A 148 8.82 -4.00 -6.65
C SER A 148 8.99 -4.93 -5.44
N ALA A 149 9.71 -4.45 -4.43
CA ALA A 149 9.76 -5.09 -3.12
C ALA A 149 9.29 -4.13 -2.03
N HIS A 150 8.25 -4.52 -1.31
CA HIS A 150 7.65 -3.76 -0.22
C HIS A 150 8.23 -4.24 1.09
N TYR A 151 8.56 -3.32 1.98
CA TYR A 151 9.13 -3.69 3.26
C TYR A 151 8.51 -2.91 4.40
N SER A 152 8.50 -3.54 5.57
CA SER A 152 8.24 -2.90 6.86
C SER A 152 9.19 -3.51 7.89
N VAL A 153 9.85 -2.66 8.67
CA VAL A 153 10.62 -3.04 9.85
C VAL A 153 10.04 -2.34 11.06
N TYR A 154 9.97 -3.03 12.19
CA TYR A 154 9.32 -2.53 13.40
C TYR A 154 9.90 -3.21 14.64
N ASN A 155 9.74 -2.57 15.80
CA ASN A 155 10.04 -3.21 17.09
C ASN A 155 8.82 -3.95 17.61
N THR A 156 9.00 -5.12 18.24
CA THR A 156 7.89 -5.78 18.97
C THR A 156 7.67 -5.10 20.31
N VAL A 157 6.46 -5.19 20.84
CA VAL A 157 6.20 -4.84 22.24
C VAL A 157 7.00 -5.74 23.19
N ALA A 158 7.38 -5.24 24.35
CA ALA A 158 8.11 -6.03 25.35
C ALA A 158 7.20 -7.10 25.99
N ALA A 159 5.92 -6.78 26.18
CA ALA A 159 4.89 -7.67 26.71
C ALA A 159 3.52 -7.26 26.16
N LEU A 160 2.58 -8.22 26.13
CA LEU A 160 1.19 -7.93 25.77
C LEU A 160 0.43 -7.40 27.00
N PRO A 161 -0.26 -6.25 26.89
CA PRO A 161 -1.27 -5.86 27.87
C PRO A 161 -2.34 -6.94 28.09
N PHE A 162 -2.88 -6.99 29.30
CA PHE A 162 -3.95 -7.94 29.65
C PHE A 162 -5.33 -7.47 29.15
N THR A 163 -5.57 -6.16 29.09
CA THR A 163 -6.80 -5.55 28.56
C THR A 163 -6.48 -4.24 27.83
N GLY A 164 -7.39 -3.82 26.96
CA GLY A 164 -7.34 -2.52 26.29
C GLY A 164 -8.04 -2.55 24.94
N ALA A 165 -8.50 -1.41 24.46
CA ALA A 165 -9.02 -1.24 23.10
C ALA A 165 -8.51 0.09 22.57
N PHE A 166 -7.91 0.06 21.38
CA PHE A 166 -7.19 1.19 20.83
C PHE A 166 -7.79 1.56 19.47
N GLN A 167 -7.86 2.86 19.21
CA GLN A 167 -8.28 3.36 17.90
C GLN A 167 -7.04 3.53 17.04
N CYS A 168 -7.10 2.96 15.84
CA CYS A 168 -6.00 3.07 14.90
C CYS A 168 -6.23 4.27 13.97
N ASP A 169 -5.13 4.92 13.58
CA ASP A 169 -5.14 6.01 12.61
C ASP A 169 -5.51 5.55 11.19
N ALA A 170 -5.39 6.45 10.22
CA ALA A 170 -5.67 6.13 8.82
C ALA A 170 -4.64 5.17 8.19
N GLY A 171 -3.55 4.85 8.90
CA GLY A 171 -2.47 4.03 8.40
C GLY A 171 -1.57 4.72 7.37
N LYS A 172 -0.45 4.06 7.09
CA LYS A 172 0.50 4.39 6.04
C LYS A 172 0.63 3.18 5.13
N PHE A 173 0.56 3.40 3.81
CA PHE A 173 0.56 2.34 2.80
C PHE A 173 1.66 2.58 1.79
N THR A 174 2.30 1.49 1.35
CA THR A 174 2.99 1.51 0.05
C THR A 174 1.97 1.41 -1.07
N ALA A 175 2.20 2.07 -2.21
CA ALA A 175 1.33 1.88 -3.37
C ALA A 175 1.45 0.42 -3.85
N PRO A 176 0.36 -0.37 -3.89
CA PRO A 176 0.44 -1.78 -4.20
C PRO A 176 0.96 -2.04 -5.62
N SER A 177 1.80 -3.07 -5.80
CA SER A 177 2.35 -3.46 -7.11
C SER A 177 1.68 -4.71 -7.66
N TYR A 178 1.47 -4.75 -8.98
CA TYR A 178 0.95 -5.92 -9.69
C TYR A 178 1.91 -7.12 -9.63
N THR A 179 1.41 -8.28 -9.24
CA THR A 179 2.20 -9.51 -9.06
C THR A 179 1.76 -10.69 -9.92
N GLY A 180 0.74 -10.54 -10.76
CA GLY A 180 0.23 -11.60 -11.65
C GLY A 180 -1.30 -11.68 -11.67
N GLY A 181 -1.84 -12.81 -12.16
CA GLY A 181 -3.28 -12.97 -12.38
C GLY A 181 -3.69 -12.46 -13.76
N ALA A 182 -4.84 -11.79 -13.85
CA ALA A 182 -5.28 -11.19 -15.10
C ALA A 182 -4.24 -10.18 -15.63
N SER A 183 -4.07 -10.14 -16.95
CA SER A 183 -3.12 -9.21 -17.58
C SER A 183 -3.59 -7.76 -17.44
N VAL A 184 -2.66 -6.86 -17.13
CA VAL A 184 -2.92 -5.43 -16.98
C VAL A 184 -2.01 -4.63 -17.90
N GLN A 185 -2.50 -3.48 -18.37
CA GLN A 185 -1.67 -2.51 -19.09
C GLN A 185 -0.69 -1.83 -18.12
N GLN A 186 0.36 -1.20 -18.64
CA GLN A 186 1.40 -0.54 -17.83
C GLN A 186 0.82 0.46 -16.82
N GLY A 187 -0.24 1.20 -17.19
CA GLY A 187 -0.94 2.13 -16.29
C GLY A 187 -1.61 1.46 -15.08
N GLY A 188 -1.72 0.13 -15.07
CA GLY A 188 -2.20 -0.68 -13.95
C GLY A 188 -1.10 -1.37 -13.15
N TYR A 189 0.19 -1.14 -13.42
CA TYR A 189 1.25 -1.80 -12.62
C TYR A 189 1.24 -1.43 -11.14
N PHE A 190 0.67 -0.28 -10.82
CA PHE A 190 0.56 0.22 -9.47
C PHE A 190 -0.84 0.73 -9.18
N GLY A 191 -1.23 0.59 -7.92
CA GLY A 191 -2.50 1.09 -7.43
C GLY A 191 -2.36 2.11 -6.30
N THR A 192 -3.50 2.46 -5.76
CA THR A 192 -3.66 3.11 -4.47
C THR A 192 -4.22 2.11 -3.47
N ALA A 193 -3.89 2.29 -2.20
CA ALA A 193 -4.45 1.50 -1.11
C ALA A 193 -4.84 2.41 0.05
N SER A 194 -5.94 2.06 0.70
CA SER A 194 -6.40 2.64 1.96
C SER A 194 -7.03 1.54 2.80
N GLY A 195 -7.37 1.84 4.05
CA GLY A 195 -7.93 0.82 4.92
C GLY A 195 -8.13 1.29 6.34
N SER A 196 -8.37 0.31 7.20
CA SER A 196 -8.51 0.52 8.65
C SER A 196 -7.94 -0.67 9.40
N ALA A 197 -7.56 -0.44 10.65
CA ALA A 197 -7.17 -1.48 11.58
C ALA A 197 -7.89 -1.31 12.91
N THR A 198 -7.97 -2.39 13.68
CA THR A 198 -8.40 -2.35 15.07
C THR A 198 -7.43 -3.18 15.92
N LEU A 199 -7.29 -2.77 17.18
CA LEU A 199 -6.49 -3.46 18.17
C LEU A 199 -7.23 -3.50 19.50
N SER A 200 -7.34 -4.70 20.07
CA SER A 200 -7.75 -4.89 21.45
C SER A 200 -6.88 -5.93 22.14
N PHE A 201 -6.79 -5.85 23.47
CA PHE A 201 -6.13 -6.83 24.31
C PHE A 201 -7.14 -7.49 25.22
N GLY A 202 -6.95 -8.78 25.46
CA GLY A 202 -7.71 -9.58 26.41
C GLY A 202 -6.86 -10.73 26.96
N ALA A 203 -7.49 -11.60 27.75
CA ALA A 203 -6.80 -12.72 28.39
C ALA A 203 -6.09 -13.68 27.41
N ALA A 204 -6.54 -13.75 26.15
CA ALA A 204 -5.94 -14.57 25.11
C ALA A 204 -4.77 -13.89 24.35
N GLY A 205 -4.51 -12.60 24.62
CA GLY A 205 -3.51 -11.78 23.94
C GLY A 205 -4.12 -10.60 23.16
N ALA A 206 -3.41 -10.14 22.15
CA ALA A 206 -3.82 -9.04 21.28
C ALA A 206 -4.70 -9.56 20.13
N THR A 207 -5.90 -9.03 19.97
CA THR A 207 -6.74 -9.25 18.79
C THR A 207 -6.57 -8.10 17.82
N LEU A 208 -6.19 -8.43 16.59
CA LEU A 208 -5.95 -7.49 15.52
C LEU A 208 -6.95 -7.75 14.41
N ALA A 209 -7.46 -6.68 13.80
CA ALA A 209 -8.12 -6.74 12.52
C ALA A 209 -7.53 -5.69 11.58
N MET A 210 -7.43 -6.02 10.30
CA MET A 210 -7.04 -5.07 9.26
C MET A 210 -7.92 -5.27 8.04
N THR A 211 -8.30 -4.18 7.40
CA THR A 211 -8.95 -4.17 6.10
C THR A 211 -8.17 -3.26 5.17
N VAL A 212 -8.02 -3.70 3.92
CA VAL A 212 -7.35 -2.94 2.87
C VAL A 212 -8.20 -2.97 1.63
N ASP A 213 -8.54 -1.79 1.14
CA ASP A 213 -9.16 -1.56 -0.16
C ASP A 213 -8.07 -1.08 -1.12
N ALA A 214 -7.95 -1.73 -2.27
CA ALA A 214 -6.97 -1.39 -3.30
C ALA A 214 -7.66 -1.06 -4.62
N THR A 215 -7.12 -0.08 -5.34
CA THR A 215 -7.59 0.31 -6.67
C THR A 215 -6.42 0.41 -7.63
N ALA A 216 -6.50 -0.23 -8.79
CA ALA A 216 -5.50 -0.10 -9.86
C ALA A 216 -6.14 -0.34 -11.22
N GLY A 217 -5.71 0.42 -12.24
CA GLY A 217 -6.21 0.25 -13.62
C GLY A 217 -7.74 0.35 -13.75
N GLY A 218 -8.39 1.15 -12.91
CA GLY A 218 -9.85 1.29 -12.87
C GLY A 218 -10.62 0.13 -12.23
N SER A 219 -9.93 -0.86 -11.65
CA SER A 219 -10.53 -1.96 -10.90
C SER A 219 -10.25 -1.84 -9.41
N THR A 220 -11.17 -2.33 -8.59
CA THR A 220 -11.07 -2.30 -7.12
C THR A 220 -11.06 -3.73 -6.56
N GLY A 221 -10.50 -3.88 -5.37
CA GLY A 221 -10.51 -5.14 -4.63
C GLY A 221 -10.30 -4.89 -3.16
N LYS A 222 -10.60 -5.92 -2.35
CA LYS A 222 -10.50 -5.85 -0.90
C LYS A 222 -9.76 -7.07 -0.36
N ALA A 223 -8.99 -6.85 0.69
CA ALA A 223 -8.53 -7.89 1.59
C ALA A 223 -8.92 -7.53 3.02
N SER A 224 -9.14 -8.55 3.83
CA SER A 224 -9.31 -8.40 5.27
C SER A 224 -8.66 -9.55 6.00
N GLY A 225 -8.21 -9.28 7.22
CA GLY A 225 -7.58 -10.26 8.08
C GLY A 225 -7.91 -9.99 9.53
N THR A 226 -8.06 -11.05 10.30
CA THR A 226 -8.21 -11.00 11.75
C THR A 226 -7.29 -12.05 12.37
N GLY A 227 -6.82 -11.79 13.58
CA GLY A 227 -5.91 -12.70 14.26
C GLY A 227 -5.74 -12.38 15.73
N THR A 228 -5.36 -13.41 16.50
CA THR A 228 -4.94 -13.26 17.89
C THR A 228 -3.44 -13.54 17.99
N ILE A 229 -2.69 -12.57 18.51
CA ILE A 229 -1.27 -12.63 18.84
C ILE A 229 -1.17 -12.89 20.34
N ASN A 230 -0.67 -14.07 20.72
CA ASN A 230 -0.53 -14.47 22.12
C ASN A 230 0.90 -14.30 22.67
N THR A 231 1.88 -14.04 21.80
CA THR A 231 3.23 -13.61 22.16
C THR A 231 3.64 -12.39 21.32
N PRO A 232 4.44 -11.45 21.86
CA PRO A 232 4.79 -10.21 21.15
C PRO A 232 5.45 -10.39 19.78
N ASP A 233 6.08 -11.53 19.54
CA ASP A 233 6.79 -11.84 18.31
C ASP A 233 5.99 -12.66 17.29
N MET A 234 4.77 -13.07 17.64
CA MET A 234 3.91 -13.82 16.76
C MET A 234 3.43 -12.96 15.59
N THR A 235 3.33 -13.58 14.42
CA THR A 235 2.62 -13.05 13.26
C THR A 235 1.43 -13.95 12.94
N VAL A 236 0.32 -13.37 12.53
CA VAL A 236 -0.86 -14.13 12.08
C VAL A 236 -0.98 -14.03 10.57
N ILE A 237 -1.28 -15.15 9.92
CA ILE A 237 -1.58 -15.17 8.49
C ILE A 237 -3.06 -15.49 8.32
N SER A 238 -3.75 -14.71 7.49
CA SER A 238 -5.17 -14.88 7.20
C SER A 238 -5.44 -14.89 5.68
N GLY A 239 -6.49 -15.61 5.30
CA GLY A 239 -6.88 -15.73 3.89
C GLY A 239 -5.80 -16.37 3.02
N GLY A 240 -5.72 -15.95 1.76
CA GLY A 240 -4.83 -16.50 0.75
C GLY A 240 -3.43 -15.88 0.70
N PHE A 241 -2.93 -15.27 1.78
CA PHE A 241 -1.67 -14.51 1.75
C PHE A 241 -0.46 -15.31 1.23
N LEU A 242 -0.36 -16.59 1.58
CA LEU A 242 0.71 -17.47 1.09
C LEU A 242 0.45 -18.02 -0.33
N GLY A 243 -0.76 -17.82 -0.85
CA GLY A 243 -1.18 -18.24 -2.19
C GLY A 243 -1.38 -17.07 -3.16
N GLY A 244 -2.26 -17.30 -4.14
CA GLY A 244 -2.62 -16.35 -5.21
C GLY A 244 -3.96 -15.64 -5.00
N SER A 245 -4.48 -15.62 -3.76
CA SER A 245 -5.78 -15.01 -3.40
C SER A 245 -5.61 -13.88 -2.38
N SER A 246 -6.66 -13.12 -2.11
CA SER A 246 -6.62 -12.04 -1.13
C SER A 246 -6.31 -12.57 0.27
N GLY A 247 -5.43 -11.89 1.00
CA GLY A 247 -5.05 -12.29 2.35
C GLY A 247 -4.06 -11.32 2.99
N MET A 248 -3.76 -11.55 4.27
CA MET A 248 -2.88 -10.69 5.05
C MET A 248 -1.91 -11.49 5.89
N LEU A 249 -0.74 -10.91 6.14
CA LEU A 249 0.10 -11.20 7.28
C LEU A 249 -0.03 -10.02 8.23
N LEU A 250 -0.38 -10.29 9.48
CA LEU A 250 -0.60 -9.31 10.53
C LEU A 250 0.44 -9.49 11.63
N ALA A 251 0.92 -8.38 12.16
CA ALA A 251 1.85 -8.35 13.27
C ALA A 251 1.54 -7.17 14.21
N LEU A 252 1.95 -7.33 15.46
CA LEU A 252 1.91 -6.28 16.47
C LEU A 252 3.31 -5.70 16.65
N GLY A 253 3.41 -4.38 16.63
CA GLY A 253 4.62 -3.64 16.97
C GLY A 253 4.42 -2.69 18.14
N ASP A 254 5.53 -2.25 18.71
CA ASP A 254 5.59 -1.13 19.64
C ASP A 254 5.54 0.18 18.83
N GLY A 255 4.56 1.03 19.10
CA GLY A 255 4.42 2.34 18.46
C GLY A 255 5.16 3.45 19.20
N GLY A 256 5.73 3.17 20.36
CA GLY A 256 6.29 4.15 21.28
C GLY A 256 5.23 4.91 22.06
N THR A 257 5.60 5.48 23.21
CA THR A 257 4.73 6.38 24.01
C THR A 257 3.35 5.81 24.36
N GLY A 258 3.27 4.50 24.61
CA GLY A 258 2.00 3.83 24.95
C GLY A 258 1.08 3.55 23.76
N SER A 259 1.54 3.81 22.54
CA SER A 259 0.87 3.42 21.30
C SER A 259 1.41 2.09 20.77
N TYR A 260 0.64 1.46 19.89
CA TYR A 260 0.95 0.18 19.26
C TYR A 260 0.94 0.33 17.75
N LEU A 261 1.62 -0.58 17.07
CA LEU A 261 1.54 -0.70 15.61
C LEU A 261 0.75 -1.95 15.25
N VAL A 262 -0.25 -1.79 14.39
CA VAL A 262 -0.81 -2.91 13.62
C VAL A 262 -0.18 -2.82 12.24
N THR A 263 0.74 -3.74 11.94
CA THR A 263 1.50 -3.74 10.68
C THR A 263 1.34 -5.06 9.95
N GLY A 264 1.45 -5.03 8.63
CA GLY A 264 1.22 -6.22 7.86
C GLY A 264 1.49 -6.10 6.38
N GLY A 265 1.67 -7.27 5.78
CA GLY A 265 1.65 -7.45 4.34
C GLY A 265 0.24 -7.78 3.90
N TYR A 266 -0.18 -7.27 2.75
CA TYR A 266 -1.45 -7.65 2.16
C TYR A 266 -1.26 -8.11 0.71
N LYS A 267 -2.12 -9.03 0.30
CA LYS A 267 -2.38 -9.37 -1.09
C LYS A 267 -3.86 -9.12 -1.38
N VAL A 268 -4.15 -8.48 -2.50
CA VAL A 268 -5.51 -8.18 -2.95
C VAL A 268 -5.68 -8.68 -4.39
N VAL A 269 -6.73 -9.47 -4.62
CA VAL A 269 -7.25 -9.75 -5.95
C VAL A 269 -8.28 -8.68 -6.28
N LEU A 270 -8.07 -7.93 -7.37
CA LEU A 270 -9.05 -6.96 -7.85
C LEU A 270 -10.20 -7.66 -8.58
N ALA A 271 -11.31 -6.95 -8.79
CA ALA A 271 -12.49 -7.48 -9.48
C ALA A 271 -12.20 -7.96 -10.91
N ASN A 272 -11.16 -7.42 -11.57
CA ASN A 272 -10.69 -7.88 -12.87
C ASN A 272 -9.79 -9.14 -12.81
N GLY A 273 -9.54 -9.71 -11.63
CA GLY A 273 -8.70 -10.90 -11.42
C GLY A 273 -7.19 -10.64 -11.38
N ALA A 274 -6.75 -9.37 -11.39
CA ALA A 274 -5.35 -9.00 -11.22
C ALA A 274 -4.95 -9.00 -9.74
N ASN A 275 -3.76 -9.51 -9.45
CA ASN A 275 -3.22 -9.66 -8.10
C ASN A 275 -2.24 -8.53 -7.79
N TYR A 276 -2.37 -7.97 -6.60
CA TYR A 276 -1.49 -6.93 -6.10
C TYR A 276 -1.04 -7.23 -4.69
N GLN A 277 0.12 -6.69 -4.30
CA GLN A 277 0.61 -6.77 -2.94
C GLN A 277 1.15 -5.42 -2.46
N GLY A 278 1.20 -5.26 -1.15
CA GLY A 278 1.84 -4.12 -0.50
C GLY A 278 1.98 -4.34 1.00
N VAL A 279 2.43 -3.30 1.69
CA VAL A 279 2.48 -3.26 3.16
C VAL A 279 1.69 -2.08 3.69
N ALA A 280 1.14 -2.26 4.89
CA ALA A 280 0.42 -1.23 5.62
C ALA A 280 0.88 -1.22 7.08
N THR A 281 0.94 -0.04 7.68
CA THR A 281 1.22 0.14 9.10
C THR A 281 0.27 1.17 9.67
N PHE A 282 -0.42 0.82 10.75
CA PHE A 282 -1.34 1.68 11.48
C PHE A 282 -0.80 1.93 12.88
N ARG A 283 -0.94 3.15 13.39
CA ARG A 283 -0.66 3.46 14.80
C ARG A 283 -1.97 3.47 15.58
N CYS A 284 -2.00 2.74 16.68
CA CYS A 284 -3.18 2.60 17.55
C CYS A 284 -2.88 3.15 18.94
N SER A 285 -3.68 4.11 19.39
CA SER A 285 -3.52 4.85 20.66
C SER A 285 -4.84 5.06 21.38
#